data_AF-A0A518IVV6-F1
#
_entry.id   AF-A0A518IVV6-F1
#
_cell.length_a   1.000
_cell.length_b   1.000
_cell.length_c   1.000
_cell.angle_alpha   90.00
_cell.angle_beta   90.00
_cell.angle_gamma   90.00
#
_symmetry.space_group_name_H-M   'P 1'
#
loop_
_entity.id
_entity.type
_entity.pdbx_description
1 polymer ?
#
loop_
_entity_poly.entity_id
_entity_poly.type
_entity_poly.pdbx_seq_one_letter_code
_entity_poly.pdbx_strand_id
1 'polypeptide(L)'
;MNDPSRQELAEVGRPTEEHELKGDDRLFRALVSGCHVENAAVVAGISERTAYRRLADPEFRKQLDEARQSLRESILSKLADAGHDAIGVLMDLAHGSDDDAIRLKAAKALIDALLTTQRQQTAPKREQAGISANVGSLSIVVRKDSDDVGSVAIEGNGMAVGNEN
;
A
#
# COMPACT_ATOMS: atom_id res chain seq x y z
N MET A 1 41.93 -14.68 -54.23
CA MET A 1 40.63 -15.39 -54.22
C MET A 1 39.99 -15.12 -52.87
N ASN A 2 39.09 -14.15 -52.84
CA ASN A 2 38.37 -13.73 -51.64
C ASN A 2 37.08 -14.57 -51.63
N ASP A 3 36.95 -15.52 -50.71
CA ASP A 3 35.80 -16.41 -50.63
C ASP A 3 34.62 -15.66 -49.97
N PRO A 4 33.56 -15.29 -50.73
CA PRO A 4 32.47 -14.47 -50.24
C PRO A 4 31.47 -15.25 -49.38
N SER A 5 31.66 -16.56 -49.20
CA SER A 5 30.68 -17.47 -48.59
C SER A 5 30.67 -17.46 -47.05
N ARG A 6 31.50 -16.61 -46.41
CA ARG A 6 31.63 -16.53 -44.94
C ARG A 6 30.86 -15.37 -44.29
N GLN A 7 30.28 -14.45 -45.06
CA GLN A 7 29.63 -13.25 -44.53
C GLN A 7 28.12 -13.40 -44.23
N GLU A 8 27.49 -14.53 -44.55
CA GLU A 8 26.03 -14.71 -44.39
C GLU A 8 25.61 -15.48 -43.12
N LEU A 9 26.51 -15.73 -42.16
CA LEU A 9 26.20 -16.48 -40.92
C LEU A 9 25.94 -15.59 -39.69
N ALA A 10 25.79 -14.28 -39.86
CA ALA A 10 25.66 -13.31 -38.75
C ALA A 10 24.25 -12.73 -38.54
N GLU A 11 23.18 -13.34 -39.07
CA GLU A 11 21.81 -12.79 -38.92
C GLU A 11 20.75 -13.75 -38.35
N VAL A 12 21.15 -14.78 -37.58
CA VAL A 12 20.17 -15.57 -36.83
C VAL A 12 20.39 -15.38 -35.33
N GLY A 13 19.76 -14.34 -34.79
CA GLY A 13 19.80 -14.09 -33.36
C GLY A 13 19.35 -12.71 -32.90
N ARG A 14 18.46 -12.03 -33.62
CA ARG A 14 17.61 -11.01 -33.00
C ARG A 14 16.24 -11.61 -32.74
N PRO A 15 15.91 -12.06 -31.51
CA PRO A 15 14.54 -12.02 -31.08
C PRO A 15 14.20 -10.55 -30.85
N THR A 16 13.68 -9.94 -31.90
CA THR A 16 12.85 -8.74 -31.87
C THR A 16 11.70 -8.92 -30.88
N GLU A 17 11.67 -8.10 -29.84
CA GLU A 17 10.51 -7.35 -29.32
C GLU A 17 9.15 -8.05 -29.02
N GLU A 18 8.99 -9.37 -29.13
CA GLU A 18 7.66 -10.02 -29.06
C GLU A 18 7.33 -10.71 -27.72
N HIS A 19 8.21 -10.62 -26.73
CA HIS A 19 7.84 -10.88 -25.33
C HIS A 19 7.58 -9.55 -24.61
N GLU A 20 6.64 -8.74 -25.10
CA GLU A 20 5.93 -7.81 -24.23
C GLU A 20 5.34 -8.62 -23.08
N LEU A 21 5.96 -8.47 -21.92
CA LEU A 21 5.89 -9.39 -20.81
C LEU A 21 4.52 -9.28 -20.14
N LYS A 22 3.56 -10.13 -20.55
CA LYS A 22 2.30 -10.34 -19.81
C LYS A 22 2.51 -10.57 -18.30
N GLY A 23 3.70 -11.06 -17.90
CA GLY A 23 4.11 -11.19 -16.50
C GLY A 23 4.50 -9.86 -15.84
N ASP A 24 5.13 -8.93 -16.55
CA ASP A 24 5.53 -7.64 -15.98
C ASP A 24 4.33 -6.73 -15.74
N ASP A 25 3.33 -6.71 -16.64
CA ASP A 25 2.09 -5.96 -16.42
C ASP A 25 1.31 -6.46 -15.20
N ARG A 26 1.29 -7.79 -15.02
CA ARG A 26 0.65 -8.44 -13.86
C ARG A 26 1.42 -8.16 -12.57
N LEU A 27 2.75 -8.22 -12.64
CA LEU A 27 3.63 -7.86 -11.52
C LEU A 27 3.41 -6.40 -11.12
N PHE A 28 3.42 -5.49 -12.09
CA PHE A 28 3.22 -4.07 -11.89
C PHE A 28 1.87 -3.79 -11.21
N ARG A 29 0.79 -4.36 -11.75
CA ARG A 29 -0.55 -4.17 -11.17
C ARG A 29 -0.65 -4.70 -9.73
N ALA A 30 -0.07 -5.87 -9.45
CA ALA A 30 -0.05 -6.44 -8.11
C ALA A 30 0.78 -5.60 -7.12
N LEU A 31 1.90 -5.03 -7.58
CA LEU A 31 2.72 -4.14 -6.76
C LEU A 31 2.04 -2.79 -6.51
N VAL A 32 1.34 -2.23 -7.49
CA VAL A 32 0.56 -0.98 -7.33
C VAL A 32 -0.56 -1.16 -6.30
N SER A 33 -1.24 -2.32 -6.27
CA SER A 33 -2.25 -2.62 -5.25
C SER A 33 -1.70 -2.83 -3.84
N GLY A 34 -0.37 -2.83 -3.66
CA GLY A 34 0.27 -2.96 -2.36
C GLY A 34 0.63 -4.40 -1.97
N CYS A 35 0.59 -5.36 -2.90
CA CYS A 35 1.05 -6.72 -2.60
C CYS A 35 2.56 -6.75 -2.35
N HIS A 36 2.99 -7.62 -1.44
CA HIS A 36 4.41 -7.94 -1.25
C HIS A 36 5.00 -8.56 -2.52
N VAL A 37 6.30 -8.35 -2.74
CA VAL A 37 7.02 -8.74 -3.98
C VAL A 37 6.89 -10.23 -4.27
N GLU A 38 6.99 -11.08 -3.25
CA GLU A 38 6.83 -12.54 -3.33
C GLU A 38 5.42 -12.91 -3.85
N ASN A 39 4.38 -12.35 -3.24
CA ASN A 39 2.99 -12.57 -3.67
C ASN A 39 2.72 -12.02 -5.06
N ALA A 40 3.30 -10.86 -5.39
CA ALA A 40 3.17 -10.26 -6.71
C ALA A 40 3.86 -11.11 -7.79
N ALA A 41 4.99 -11.75 -7.48
CA ALA A 41 5.68 -12.68 -8.37
C ALA A 41 4.82 -13.92 -8.65
N VAL A 42 4.18 -14.48 -7.61
CA VAL A 42 3.24 -15.60 -7.75
C VAL A 42 2.05 -15.22 -8.63
N VAL A 43 1.43 -14.06 -8.39
CA VAL A 43 0.30 -13.55 -9.20
C VAL A 43 0.69 -13.31 -10.65
N ALA A 44 1.92 -12.84 -10.88
CA ALA A 44 2.48 -12.61 -12.20
C ALA A 44 2.95 -13.89 -12.92
N GLY A 45 3.07 -15.02 -12.20
CA GLY A 45 3.60 -16.27 -12.74
C GLY A 45 5.10 -16.20 -13.05
N ILE A 46 5.86 -15.38 -12.31
CA ILE A 46 7.31 -15.21 -12.48
C ILE A 46 8.06 -15.63 -11.21
N SER A 47 9.36 -15.94 -11.35
CA SER A 47 10.20 -16.21 -10.18
C SER A 47 10.44 -14.93 -9.36
N GLU A 48 10.59 -15.08 -8.05
CA GLU A 48 10.97 -13.96 -7.16
C GLU A 48 12.26 -13.28 -7.62
N ARG A 49 13.26 -14.05 -8.06
CA ARG A 49 14.51 -13.50 -8.61
C ARG A 49 14.24 -12.57 -9.80
N THR A 50 13.30 -12.92 -10.67
CA THR A 50 12.88 -12.07 -11.80
C THR A 50 12.18 -10.81 -11.30
N ALA A 51 11.29 -10.93 -10.31
CA ALA A 51 10.60 -9.79 -9.71
C ALA A 51 11.57 -8.81 -9.04
N TYR A 52 12.51 -9.30 -8.22
CA TYR A 52 13.55 -8.47 -7.59
C TYR A 52 14.48 -7.81 -8.62
N ARG A 53 14.85 -8.52 -9.69
CA ARG A 53 15.63 -7.94 -10.79
C ARG A 53 14.88 -6.80 -11.49
N ARG A 54 13.57 -6.95 -11.70
CA ARG A 54 12.71 -5.88 -12.28
C ARG A 54 12.55 -4.70 -11.33
N LEU A 55 12.41 -4.94 -10.03
CA LEU A 55 12.39 -3.88 -9.01
C LEU A 55 13.71 -3.12 -8.87
N ALA A 56 14.83 -3.75 -9.21
CA ALA A 56 16.13 -3.09 -9.27
C ALA A 56 16.28 -2.17 -10.50
N ASP A 57 15.39 -2.28 -11.50
CA ASP A 57 15.34 -1.36 -12.63
C ASP A 57 14.81 0.01 -12.16
N PRO A 58 15.60 1.09 -12.28
CA PRO A 58 15.20 2.41 -11.82
C PRO A 58 13.96 2.96 -12.57
N GLU A 59 13.77 2.62 -13.85
CA GLU A 59 12.60 3.07 -14.61
C GLU A 59 11.32 2.39 -14.10
N PHE A 60 11.36 1.07 -13.89
CA PHE A 60 10.22 0.32 -13.35
C PHE A 60 9.85 0.81 -11.94
N ARG A 61 10.85 1.08 -11.10
CA ARG A 61 10.63 1.61 -9.75
C ARG A 61 9.98 3.00 -9.78
N LYS A 62 10.46 3.88 -10.65
CA LYS A 62 9.90 5.23 -10.81
C LYS A 62 8.43 5.15 -11.24
N GLN A 63 8.11 4.34 -12.25
CA GLN A 63 6.73 4.14 -12.71
C GLN A 63 5.83 3.57 -11.62
N LEU A 64 6.34 2.64 -10.80
CA LEU A 64 5.60 2.07 -9.68
C LEU A 64 5.30 3.11 -8.59
N ASP A 65 6.29 3.95 -8.25
CA ASP A 65 6.15 5.00 -7.25
C ASP A 65 5.15 6.08 -7.72
N GLU A 66 5.23 6.49 -8.99
CA GLU A 66 4.27 7.40 -9.62
C GLU A 66 2.85 6.83 -9.65
N ALA A 67 2.68 5.57 -10.05
CA ALA A 67 1.38 4.91 -10.05
C ALA A 67 0.78 4.79 -8.64
N ARG A 68 1.59 4.48 -7.63
CA ARG A 68 1.17 4.46 -6.23
C ARG A 68 0.80 5.84 -5.72
N GLN A 69 1.54 6.88 -6.11
CA GLN A 69 1.22 8.25 -5.75
C GLN A 69 -0.11 8.68 -6.37
N SER A 70 -0.32 8.43 -7.65
CA SER A 70 -1.58 8.71 -8.34
C SER A 70 -2.76 7.96 -7.69
N LEU A 71 -2.58 6.70 -7.32
CA LEU A 71 -3.61 5.93 -6.62
C LEU A 71 -3.94 6.54 -5.25
N ARG A 72 -2.93 6.95 -4.47
CA ARG A 72 -3.14 7.64 -3.19
C ARG A 72 -3.91 8.94 -3.36
N GLU A 73 -3.53 9.76 -4.34
CA GLU A 73 -4.22 11.00 -4.65
C GLU A 73 -5.68 10.76 -5.04
N SER A 74 -5.95 9.76 -5.89
CA SER A 74 -7.31 9.38 -6.27
C SER A 74 -8.15 8.91 -5.09
N ILE A 75 -7.58 8.11 -4.19
CA ILE A 75 -8.27 7.68 -2.96
C ILE A 75 -8.57 8.88 -2.07
N LEU A 76 -7.61 9.79 -1.91
CA LEU A 76 -7.80 11.00 -1.11
C LEU A 76 -8.89 11.89 -1.68
N SER A 77 -8.93 12.09 -3.01
CA SER A 77 -10.02 12.82 -3.67
C SER A 77 -11.37 12.18 -3.41
N LYS A 78 -11.49 10.85 -3.61
CA LYS A 78 -12.75 10.13 -3.33
C LYS A 78 -13.18 10.22 -1.87
N LEU A 79 -12.22 10.20 -0.94
CA LEU A 79 -12.50 10.37 0.48
C LEU A 79 -12.97 11.79 0.80
N ALA A 80 -12.38 12.80 0.15
CA ALA A 80 -12.81 14.19 0.29
C ALA A 80 -14.24 14.38 -0.24
N ASP A 81 -14.56 13.79 -1.40
CA ASP A 81 -15.90 13.81 -1.97
C ASP A 81 -16.92 13.13 -1.05
N ALA A 82 -16.61 11.92 -0.55
CA ALA A 82 -17.46 11.23 0.42
C ALA A 82 -17.62 12.01 1.74
N GLY A 83 -16.58 12.74 2.15
CA GLY A 83 -16.65 13.65 3.29
C GLY A 83 -17.62 14.81 3.05
N HIS A 84 -17.66 15.36 1.83
CA HIS A 84 -18.62 16.38 1.44
C HIS A 84 -20.06 15.85 1.52
N ASP A 85 -20.30 14.65 1.00
CA ASP A 85 -21.62 14.00 1.07
C ASP A 85 -22.05 13.78 2.53
N ALA A 86 -21.14 13.34 3.40
CA ALA A 86 -21.41 13.15 4.83
C ALA A 86 -21.79 14.46 5.53
N ILE A 87 -21.15 15.58 5.16
CA ILE A 87 -21.52 16.91 5.66
C ILE A 87 -22.92 17.29 5.18
N GLY A 88 -23.26 16.99 3.92
CA GLY A 88 -24.62 17.18 3.38
C GLY A 88 -25.68 16.48 4.24
N VAL A 89 -25.47 15.20 4.55
CA VAL A 89 -26.37 14.43 5.42
C VAL A 89 -26.51 15.07 6.81
N LEU A 90 -25.41 15.54 7.41
CA LEU A 90 -25.47 16.22 8.72
C LEU A 90 -26.27 17.54 8.65
N MET A 91 -26.14 18.29 7.56
CA MET A 91 -26.91 19.53 7.35
C MET A 91 -28.40 19.24 7.17
N ASP A 92 -28.75 18.19 6.42
CA ASP A 92 -30.13 17.77 6.24
C ASP A 92 -30.75 17.32 7.57
N LEU A 93 -30.02 16.55 8.38
CA LEU A 93 -30.46 16.15 9.72
C LEU A 93 -30.61 17.33 10.67
N ALA A 94 -29.74 18.35 10.59
CA ALA A 94 -29.81 19.53 11.44
C ALA A 94 -31.04 20.42 11.15
N HIS A 95 -31.46 20.49 9.89
CA HIS A 95 -32.57 21.36 9.45
C HIS A 95 -33.92 20.65 9.27
N GLY A 96 -33.92 19.37 8.90
CA GLY A 96 -35.11 18.64 8.45
C GLY A 96 -35.57 17.49 9.34
N SER A 97 -34.87 17.20 10.44
CA SER A 97 -35.29 16.15 11.37
C SER A 97 -36.40 16.63 12.31
N ASP A 98 -37.44 15.83 12.51
CA ASP A 98 -38.54 16.10 13.47
C ASP A 98 -38.11 15.91 14.94
N ASP A 99 -37.02 15.16 15.19
CA ASP A 99 -36.44 14.97 16.52
C ASP A 99 -35.39 16.04 16.83
N ASP A 100 -35.68 16.87 17.83
CA ASP A 100 -34.78 17.92 18.33
C ASP A 100 -33.44 17.37 18.84
N ALA A 101 -33.41 16.15 19.38
CA ALA A 101 -32.18 15.52 19.84
C ALA A 101 -31.26 15.17 18.67
N ILE A 102 -31.82 14.73 17.53
CA ILE A 102 -31.05 14.45 16.30
C ILE A 102 -30.51 15.75 15.71
N ARG A 103 -31.34 16.80 15.65
CA ARG A 103 -30.92 18.12 15.17
C ARG A 103 -29.76 18.68 15.98
N LEU A 104 -29.86 18.64 17.32
CA LEU A 104 -28.81 19.12 18.22
C LEU A 104 -27.51 18.32 18.05
N LYS A 105 -27.59 17.00 17.94
CA LYS A 105 -26.42 16.13 17.73
C LYS A 105 -25.73 16.43 16.40
N ALA A 106 -26.50 16.60 15.32
CA ALA A 106 -25.96 16.93 14.00
C ALA A 106 -25.26 18.31 14.00
N ALA A 107 -25.91 19.32 14.57
CA ALA A 107 -25.32 20.65 14.72
C ALA A 107 -24.04 20.63 15.56
N LYS A 108 -24.03 19.88 16.67
CA LYS A 108 -22.84 19.70 17.50
C LYS A 108 -21.71 19.01 16.75
N ALA A 109 -22.00 17.93 16.01
CA ALA A 109 -21.00 17.21 15.24
C ALA A 109 -20.31 18.11 14.19
N LEU A 110 -21.07 18.99 13.53
CA LEU A 110 -20.52 19.98 12.59
C LEU A 110 -19.57 20.98 13.27
N ILE A 111 -19.96 21.51 14.44
CA ILE A 111 -19.13 22.45 15.21
C ILE A 111 -17.84 21.77 15.70
N ASP A 112 -17.94 20.54 16.22
CA ASP A 112 -16.78 19.79 16.71
C ASP A 112 -15.78 19.47 15.58
N ALA A 113 -16.27 19.14 14.38
CA ALA A 113 -15.44 18.94 13.19
C ALA A 113 -14.69 20.22 12.81
N LEU A 114 -15.38 21.38 12.77
CA LEU A 114 -14.78 22.68 12.46
C LEU A 114 -13.67 23.06 13.44
N LEU A 115 -13.93 22.91 14.74
CA LEU A 115 -12.94 23.21 15.79
C LEU A 115 -11.71 22.32 15.69
N THR A 116 -11.90 21.04 15.33
CA THR A 116 -10.80 20.09 15.15
C THR A 116 -9.93 20.46 13.95
N THR A 117 -10.53 20.79 12.81
CA THR A 117 -9.80 21.26 11.62
C THR A 117 -9.03 22.54 11.90
N GLN A 118 -9.62 23.50 12.62
CA GLN A 118 -8.96 24.76 12.94
C GLN A 118 -7.73 24.56 13.84
N ARG A 119 -7.81 23.66 14.82
CA ARG A 119 -6.65 23.30 15.69
C ARG A 119 -5.49 22.72 14.89
N GLN A 120 -5.78 21.87 13.91
CA GLN A 120 -4.75 21.27 13.04
C GLN A 120 -4.08 22.30 12.14
N GLN A 121 -4.81 23.33 11.69
CA GLN A 121 -4.28 24.42 10.86
C GLN A 121 -3.43 25.43 11.64
N THR A 122 -3.69 25.60 12.94
CA THR A 122 -2.94 26.53 13.80
C THR A 122 -1.62 25.97 14.36
N ALA A 123 -1.31 24.69 14.11
CA ALA A 123 0.00 24.15 14.43
C ALA A 123 1.07 24.83 13.53
N PRO A 124 2.18 25.34 14.09
CA PRO A 124 3.17 26.05 13.30
C PRO A 124 3.74 25.12 12.23
N LYS A 125 3.66 25.54 10.97
CA LYS A 125 4.27 24.95 9.77
C LYS A 125 5.81 24.96 9.90
N ARG A 126 6.35 24.20 10.85
CA ARG A 126 7.77 23.87 10.98
C ARG A 126 7.93 22.49 10.35
N GLU A 127 8.94 22.31 9.48
CA GLU A 127 9.31 21.03 8.83
C GLU A 127 8.63 20.69 7.48
N GLN A 128 8.39 21.66 6.61
CA GLN A 128 8.34 21.38 5.15
C GLN A 128 9.46 22.07 4.36
N ALA A 129 10.52 22.49 5.05
CA ALA A 129 11.75 22.94 4.43
C ALA A 129 12.88 21.94 4.75
N GLY A 130 13.18 21.07 3.79
CA GLY A 130 14.39 20.27 3.74
C GLY A 130 14.24 18.84 4.28
N ILE A 131 14.14 17.86 3.39
CA ILE A 131 15.12 16.78 3.17
C ILE A 131 14.57 15.89 2.04
N SER A 132 15.15 16.07 0.84
CA SER A 132 15.26 14.98 -0.11
C SER A 132 16.26 13.99 0.45
N ALA A 133 15.79 12.90 1.06
CA ALA A 133 16.62 11.71 1.28
C ALA A 133 15.71 10.47 1.40
N ASN A 134 15.79 9.64 0.37
CA ASN A 134 15.68 8.17 0.40
C ASN A 134 14.84 7.55 1.51
N VAL A 135 13.65 7.03 1.16
CA VAL A 135 12.96 6.01 1.96
C VAL A 135 12.75 4.76 1.12
N GLY A 136 13.85 4.09 0.79
CA GLY A 136 13.86 2.65 0.92
C GLY A 136 13.66 2.29 2.40
N SER A 137 12.77 1.31 2.64
CA SER A 137 12.44 0.73 3.95
C SER A 137 11.48 1.55 4.82
N LEU A 138 10.21 1.18 4.74
CA LEU A 138 9.18 1.49 5.74
C LEU A 138 9.58 0.84 7.08
N SER A 139 10.16 1.61 8.00
CA SER A 139 10.29 1.20 9.41
C SER A 139 9.00 1.54 10.14
N ILE A 140 8.21 0.51 10.41
CA ILE A 140 7.10 0.61 11.35
C ILE A 140 7.68 0.76 12.77
N VAL A 141 7.44 1.91 13.40
CA VAL A 141 7.77 2.09 14.83
C VAL A 141 6.66 1.42 15.63
N VAL A 142 6.85 0.14 15.94
CA VAL A 142 6.06 -0.52 17.00
C VAL A 142 6.51 0.10 18.32
N ARG A 143 5.60 0.82 18.99
CA ARG A 143 5.81 1.24 20.37
C ARG A 143 5.88 -0.01 21.23
N LYS A 144 7.06 -0.29 21.77
CA LYS A 144 7.27 -1.30 22.80
C LYS A 144 7.09 -0.65 24.16
N ASP A 145 5.84 -0.62 24.62
CA ASP A 145 5.45 -0.62 26.03
C ASP A 145 4.36 -1.70 26.10
N SER A 146 4.28 -2.67 27.00
CA SER A 146 5.07 -3.15 28.11
C SER A 146 4.30 -4.41 28.53
N ASP A 147 4.98 -5.54 28.67
CA ASP A 147 4.67 -6.69 29.55
C ASP A 147 3.20 -7.13 29.78
N ASP A 148 2.70 -8.08 28.98
CA ASP A 148 1.78 -9.19 29.34
C ASP A 148 1.35 -9.87 28.01
N VAL A 149 1.42 -11.17 27.74
CA VAL A 149 1.23 -12.37 28.57
C VAL A 149 2.09 -13.51 27.98
N GLY A 150 3.12 -13.91 28.73
CA GLY A 150 3.83 -15.16 28.49
C GLY A 150 3.17 -16.30 29.25
N SER A 151 2.26 -17.04 28.61
CA SER A 151 2.04 -18.45 28.93
C SER A 151 1.26 -19.15 27.80
N VAL A 152 2.00 -19.71 26.84
CA VAL A 152 1.49 -20.82 26.01
C VAL A 152 2.13 -22.08 26.59
N ALA A 153 1.38 -22.78 27.44
CA ALA A 153 1.70 -24.14 27.84
C ALA A 153 1.38 -25.05 26.65
N ILE A 154 2.42 -25.66 26.08
CA ILE A 154 2.28 -26.83 25.21
C ILE A 154 2.30 -28.03 26.14
N GLU A 155 1.13 -28.55 26.50
CA GLU A 155 1.04 -29.91 27.07
C GLU A 155 0.88 -30.91 25.95
N GLY A 156 1.99 -31.59 25.66
CA GLY A 156 2.05 -32.76 24.79
C GLY A 156 1.46 -33.98 25.51
N ASN A 157 0.61 -34.69 24.78
CA ASN A 157 0.11 -36.02 25.07
C ASN A 157 1.27 -37.00 25.36
N GLY A 158 1.31 -37.56 26.57
CA GLY A 158 2.38 -38.45 27.05
C GLY A 158 1.91 -39.37 28.16
N MET A 159 1.31 -40.48 27.75
CA MET A 159 0.95 -41.69 28.49
C MET A 159 2.10 -42.28 29.33
N ALA A 160 1.94 -42.42 30.66
CA ALA A 160 2.50 -43.50 31.49
C ALA A 160 1.89 -43.49 32.91
N VAL A 161 1.07 -44.49 33.27
CA VAL A 161 1.39 -45.62 34.17
C VAL A 161 1.66 -45.24 35.63
N GLY A 162 0.76 -45.67 36.53
CA GLY A 162 1.17 -46.43 37.73
C GLY A 162 1.14 -45.73 39.09
N ASN A 163 0.26 -46.26 39.94
CA ASN A 163 0.53 -46.78 41.28
C ASN A 163 0.26 -45.92 42.54
N GLU A 164 -0.66 -46.45 43.37
CA GLU A 164 -0.62 -46.62 44.84
C GLU A 164 -0.15 -45.42 45.69
N ASN A 165 -0.96 -44.89 46.62
CA ASN A 165 -1.49 -45.54 47.82
C ASN A 165 -2.53 -44.62 48.49
#